data_AF-A0A7X7P845-F1
#
_entry.id   AF-A0A7X7P845-F1
#
_cell.length_a   1.000
_cell.length_b   1.000
_cell.length_c   1.000
_cell.angle_alpha   90.00
_cell.angle_beta   90.00
_cell.angle_gamma   90.00
#
_symmetry.space_group_name_H-M   'P 1'
#
loop_
_entity.id
_entity.type
_entity.pdbx_description
1 polymer ?
#
loop_
_entity_poly.entity_id
_entity_poly.type
_entity_poly.pdbx_seq_one_letter_code
_entity_poly.pdbx_strand_id
1 'polypeptide(L)'
;MLKYFKEITLLALTAIAFTACDDTSSAKNEDNNDVINSSSSEVTEQCTEVFACDAIVKGDYSTWNFIRKDSFGDDMEYIYSVDGKTLVLTTIDSEGNKKVDDSAYSFYDMTKESSQEMAFNAVKSTCVDGSGNDRMKTVCE
;
A
#
# COMPACT_ATOMS: atom_id res chain seq x y z
N MET A 1 23.85 -23.43 -31.11
CA MET A 1 22.68 -23.48 -32.02
C MET A 1 21.90 -24.75 -31.70
N LEU A 2 20.94 -24.69 -30.77
CA LEU A 2 20.12 -25.85 -30.37
C LEU A 2 18.66 -25.41 -30.15
N LYS A 3 17.84 -25.72 -31.16
CA LYS A 3 16.46 -26.22 -31.19
C LYS A 3 15.40 -25.61 -30.24
N TYR A 4 14.49 -24.87 -30.88
CA TYR A 4 13.08 -24.66 -30.53
C TYR A 4 12.33 -25.96 -30.20
N PHE A 5 11.53 -25.94 -29.13
CA PHE A 5 10.26 -26.67 -28.96
C PHE A 5 9.40 -25.80 -28.00
N LYS A 6 8.38 -25.10 -28.48
CA LYS A 6 6.99 -25.53 -28.73
C LYS A 6 6.11 -25.41 -27.47
N GLU A 7 5.32 -24.33 -27.47
CA GLU A 7 3.97 -24.09 -26.92
C GLU A 7 3.42 -24.97 -25.79
N ILE A 8 2.75 -24.35 -24.81
CA ILE A 8 1.27 -24.33 -24.70
C ILE A 8 0.87 -23.58 -23.42
N THR A 9 -0.05 -22.64 -23.63
CA THR A 9 -0.82 -21.81 -22.70
C THR A 9 -1.54 -22.62 -21.62
N LEU A 10 -1.57 -22.11 -20.38
CA LEU A 10 -2.73 -22.31 -19.52
C LEU A 10 -2.97 -21.07 -18.65
N LEU A 11 -3.91 -20.23 -19.10
CA LEU A 11 -4.62 -19.28 -18.26
C LEU A 11 -5.51 -20.09 -17.30
N ALA A 12 -5.23 -20.02 -16.01
CA ALA A 12 -6.18 -20.42 -14.99
C ALA A 12 -6.84 -19.14 -14.44
N LEU A 13 -8.00 -18.78 -15.00
CA LEU A 13 -8.96 -17.90 -14.34
C LEU A 13 -9.52 -18.66 -13.13
N THR A 14 -9.11 -18.28 -11.93
CA THR A 14 -9.87 -18.63 -10.72
C THR A 14 -10.97 -17.60 -10.54
N ALA A 15 -12.21 -18.04 -10.79
CA ALA A 15 -13.41 -17.26 -10.50
C ALA A 15 -13.50 -16.99 -8.99
N ILE A 16 -13.57 -15.71 -8.62
CA ILE A 16 -13.91 -15.27 -7.27
C ILE A 16 -15.41 -15.49 -7.10
N ALA A 17 -15.79 -16.41 -6.23
CA ALA A 17 -17.17 -16.57 -5.80
C ALA A 17 -17.43 -15.56 -4.67
N PHE A 18 -18.23 -14.53 -4.94
CA PHE A 18 -18.79 -13.66 -3.93
C PHE A 18 -19.89 -14.42 -3.18
N THR A 19 -19.64 -14.77 -1.92
CA THR A 19 -20.72 -15.18 -1.00
C THR A 19 -21.29 -13.94 -0.35
N ALA A 20 -22.40 -13.43 -0.90
CA ALA A 20 -23.27 -12.51 -0.18
C ALA A 20 -23.99 -13.30 0.91
N CYS A 21 -23.64 -13.06 2.18
CA CYS A 21 -24.43 -13.54 3.32
C CYS A 21 -25.53 -12.50 3.61
N ASP A 22 -26.64 -12.73 2.92
CA ASP A 22 -28.03 -12.66 3.36
C ASP A 22 -28.29 -12.05 4.75
N ASP A 23 -28.87 -10.84 4.74
CA ASP A 23 -29.53 -10.22 5.89
C ASP A 23 -30.88 -10.90 6.14
N THR A 24 -31.05 -11.53 7.29
CA THR A 24 -32.35 -12.01 7.79
C THR A 24 -32.25 -12.07 9.32
N SER A 25 -33.06 -11.43 10.16
CA SER A 25 -34.29 -10.65 9.96
C SER A 25 -34.75 -10.01 11.28
N SER A 26 -35.78 -9.17 11.16
CA SER A 26 -36.90 -8.97 12.11
C SER A 26 -36.94 -7.68 12.93
N ALA A 27 -37.51 -6.63 12.31
CA ALA A 27 -38.49 -5.78 12.98
C ALA A 27 -39.61 -5.41 11.98
N LYS A 28 -40.85 -5.74 12.32
CA LYS A 28 -42.07 -5.32 11.60
C LYS A 28 -42.45 -3.91 12.03
N ASN A 29 -42.77 -3.01 11.09
CA ASN A 29 -44.08 -2.35 10.99
C ASN A 29 -44.15 -1.29 9.87
N GLU A 30 -45.26 -1.35 9.13
CA GLU A 30 -46.05 -0.29 8.49
C GLU A 30 -45.41 0.69 7.47
N ASP A 31 -45.76 0.42 6.20
CA ASP A 31 -46.47 1.32 5.27
C ASP A 31 -45.88 2.72 4.96
N ASN A 32 -45.21 2.86 3.79
CA ASN A 32 -45.73 3.63 2.65
C ASN A 32 -44.70 3.74 1.52
N ASN A 33 -45.24 3.80 0.29
CA ASN A 33 -44.61 4.17 -0.97
C ASN A 33 -43.39 5.10 -0.87
N ASP A 34 -42.24 4.65 -1.38
CA ASP A 34 -41.51 5.41 -2.39
C ASP A 34 -40.46 4.51 -3.06
N VAL A 35 -40.70 4.18 -4.33
CA VAL A 35 -39.69 3.58 -5.21
C VAL A 35 -38.73 4.70 -5.61
N ILE A 36 -37.77 5.00 -4.73
CA ILE A 36 -36.60 5.78 -5.12
C ILE A 36 -35.67 4.83 -5.86
N ASN A 37 -35.81 4.81 -7.17
CA ASN A 37 -34.79 4.35 -8.10
C ASN A 37 -33.57 5.28 -7.95
N SER A 38 -32.80 5.09 -6.88
CA SER A 38 -31.47 5.64 -6.75
C SER A 38 -30.58 4.75 -7.60
N SER A 39 -30.43 5.12 -8.87
CA SER A 39 -29.26 4.75 -9.65
C SER A 39 -28.05 5.38 -8.97
N SER A 40 -27.60 4.73 -7.89
CA SER A 40 -26.27 4.93 -7.35
C SER A 40 -25.35 4.41 -8.45
N SER A 41 -24.76 5.32 -9.21
CA SER A 41 -23.58 5.00 -9.99
C SER A 41 -22.53 4.57 -8.99
N GLU A 42 -22.48 3.27 -8.69
CA GLU A 42 -21.37 2.65 -8.01
C GLU A 42 -20.15 2.93 -8.88
N VAL A 43 -19.42 4.00 -8.54
CA VAL A 43 -18.03 4.14 -8.93
C VAL A 43 -17.36 2.95 -8.27
N THR A 44 -17.22 1.88 -9.06
CA THR A 44 -16.43 0.73 -8.67
C THR A 44 -15.00 1.21 -8.67
N GLU A 45 -14.53 1.70 -7.51
CA GLU A 45 -13.11 1.99 -7.29
C GLU A 45 -12.33 0.74 -7.72
N GLN A 46 -11.49 0.89 -8.75
CA GLN A 46 -10.69 -0.21 -9.24
C GLN A 46 -9.45 -0.31 -8.38
N CYS A 47 -9.42 -1.33 -7.53
CA CYS A 47 -8.25 -1.64 -6.72
C CYS A 47 -7.37 -2.68 -7.43
N THR A 48 -6.07 -2.45 -7.41
CA THR A 48 -5.05 -3.40 -7.91
C THR A 48 -4.05 -3.73 -6.82
N GLU A 49 -3.49 -4.94 -6.85
CA GLU A 49 -2.38 -5.32 -5.98
C GLU A 49 -1.06 -5.06 -6.70
N VAL A 50 -0.21 -4.25 -6.07
CA VAL A 50 1.14 -3.94 -6.55
C VAL A 50 2.16 -4.27 -5.48
N PHE A 51 3.44 -4.38 -5.83
CA PHE A 51 4.49 -4.55 -4.82
C PHE A 51 4.54 -3.33 -3.88
N ALA A 52 4.79 -3.58 -2.59
CA ALA A 52 4.67 -2.53 -1.57
C ALA A 52 5.59 -1.33 -1.83
N CYS A 53 6.81 -1.55 -2.33
CA CYS A 53 7.69 -0.42 -2.66
C CYS A 53 7.20 0.33 -3.90
N ASP A 54 6.52 -0.32 -4.84
CA ASP A 54 5.97 0.29 -6.06
C ASP A 54 4.71 1.11 -5.79
N ALA A 55 4.00 0.83 -4.70
CA ALA A 55 2.91 1.65 -4.20
C ALA A 55 3.38 2.99 -3.57
N ILE A 56 4.69 3.23 -3.42
CA ILE A 56 5.21 4.49 -2.87
C ILE A 56 5.19 5.57 -3.95
N VAL A 57 4.42 6.63 -3.72
CA VAL A 57 4.20 7.73 -4.66
C VAL A 57 5.03 8.95 -4.26
N LYS A 58 5.80 9.51 -5.20
CA LYS A 58 6.54 10.75 -4.97
C LYS A 58 5.56 11.90 -4.72
N GLY A 59 5.74 12.63 -3.62
CA GLY A 59 4.90 13.77 -3.25
C GLY A 59 3.69 13.42 -2.39
N ASP A 60 3.34 12.13 -2.26
CA ASP A 60 2.36 11.65 -1.29
C ASP A 60 3.04 10.89 -0.17
N TYR A 61 3.47 11.61 0.87
CA TYR A 61 4.16 11.05 2.03
C TYR A 61 3.30 10.07 2.82
N SER A 62 1.97 10.08 2.66
CA SER A 62 1.10 9.10 3.30
C SER A 62 1.31 7.69 2.74
N THR A 63 1.95 7.57 1.57
CA THR A 63 2.32 6.28 0.97
C THR A 63 3.72 5.80 1.37
N TRP A 64 4.52 6.63 2.05
CA TRP A 64 5.92 6.32 2.41
C TRP A 64 6.01 5.49 3.69
N ASN A 65 5.24 4.40 3.72
CA ASN A 65 5.25 3.39 4.76
C ASN A 65 5.36 2.00 4.13
N PHE A 66 6.20 1.17 4.73
CA PHE A 66 6.42 -0.20 4.29
C PHE A 66 7.00 -1.05 5.41
N ILE A 67 6.84 -2.37 5.29
CA ILE A 67 7.46 -3.35 6.18
C ILE A 67 8.64 -3.96 5.46
N ARG A 68 9.77 -4.09 6.14
CA ARG A 68 10.97 -4.79 5.65
C ARG A 68 11.50 -5.72 6.74
N LYS A 69 12.37 -6.66 6.37
CA LYS A 69 13.05 -7.51 7.35
C LYS A 69 14.23 -6.80 7.99
N ASP A 70 14.39 -6.93 9.30
CA ASP A 70 15.57 -6.47 10.01
C ASP A 70 16.75 -7.47 9.85
N SER A 71 17.85 -7.25 10.58
CA SER A 71 19.04 -8.13 10.49
C SER A 71 18.83 -9.53 11.06
N PHE A 72 17.75 -9.76 11.80
CA PHE A 72 17.39 -11.05 12.39
C PHE A 72 16.26 -11.75 11.61
N GLY A 73 15.68 -11.09 10.60
CA GLY A 73 14.60 -11.62 9.77
C GLY A 73 13.20 -11.28 10.29
N ASP A 74 13.11 -10.44 11.32
CA ASP A 74 11.86 -9.98 11.90
C ASP A 74 11.29 -8.81 11.11
N ASP A 75 9.97 -8.67 11.11
CA ASP A 75 9.32 -7.54 10.47
C ASP A 75 9.59 -6.25 11.25
N MET A 76 9.92 -5.20 10.52
CA MET A 76 10.03 -3.85 11.04
C MET A 76 9.31 -2.90 10.09
N GLU A 77 8.38 -2.12 10.64
CA GLU A 77 7.64 -1.09 9.90
C GLU A 77 8.48 0.19 9.86
N TYR A 78 8.55 0.79 8.67
CA TYR A 78 9.21 2.06 8.40
C TYR A 78 8.13 3.03 7.95
N ILE A 79 8.07 4.20 8.58
CA ILE A 79 7.13 5.27 8.26
C ILE A 79 7.94 6.56 8.12
N TYR A 80 7.97 7.12 6.91
CA TYR A 80 8.60 8.40 6.64
C TYR A 80 7.54 9.49 6.55
N SER A 81 7.70 10.55 7.35
CA SER A 81 6.81 11.70 7.36
C SER A 81 7.60 13.00 7.24
N VAL A 82 6.94 14.09 6.83
CA VAL A 82 7.55 15.42 6.77
C VAL A 82 7.01 16.29 7.90
N ASP A 83 7.92 16.83 8.71
CA ASP A 83 7.62 17.86 9.71
C ASP A 83 8.37 19.15 9.35
N GLY A 84 7.63 20.13 8.83
CA GLY A 84 8.19 21.37 8.28
C GLY A 84 9.18 21.09 7.15
N LYS A 85 10.47 21.30 7.42
CA LYS A 85 11.57 21.06 6.47
C LYS A 85 12.24 19.70 6.63
N THR A 86 11.90 18.95 7.67
CA THR A 86 12.65 17.75 8.09
C THR A 86 11.91 16.50 7.65
N LEU A 87 12.64 15.53 7.11
CA LEU A 87 12.15 14.16 6.96
C LEU A 87 12.34 13.40 8.28
N VAL A 88 11.27 12.85 8.82
CA VAL A 88 11.26 12.10 10.07
C VAL A 88 11.04 10.64 9.77
N LEU A 89 11.89 9.76 10.29
CA LEU A 89 11.69 8.31 10.25
C LEU A 89 11.07 7.85 11.56
N THR A 90 9.96 7.16 11.48
CA THR A 90 9.47 6.30 12.57
C THR A 90 9.70 4.85 12.20
N THR A 91 10.24 4.08 13.12
CA THR A 91 10.32 2.61 13.02
C THR A 91 9.50 1.98 14.12
N ILE A 92 8.84 0.86 13.79
CA ILE A 92 8.10 0.04 14.75
C ILE A 92 8.61 -1.39 14.58
N ASP A 93 9.19 -1.96 15.64
CA ASP A 93 9.68 -3.33 15.61
C ASP A 93 8.54 -4.36 15.75
N SER A 94 8.89 -5.65 15.67
CA SER A 94 7.96 -6.77 15.77
C SER A 94 7.27 -6.89 17.13
N GLU A 95 7.83 -6.27 18.18
CA GLU A 95 7.24 -6.18 19.52
C GLU A 95 6.31 -4.96 19.66
N GLY A 96 6.26 -4.09 18.66
CA GLY A 96 5.48 -2.86 18.66
C GLY A 96 6.22 -1.66 19.29
N ASN A 97 7.51 -1.78 19.60
CA ASN A 97 8.28 -0.67 20.13
C ASN A 97 8.53 0.37 19.04
N LYS A 98 8.08 1.59 19.30
CA LYS A 98 8.22 2.71 18.39
C LYS A 98 9.48 3.52 18.67
N LYS A 99 10.27 3.78 17.63
CA LYS A 99 11.40 4.71 17.66
C LYS A 99 11.23 5.79 16.60
N VAL A 100 11.36 7.05 17.00
CA VAL A 100 11.33 8.22 16.11
C VAL A 100 12.74 8.76 15.96
N ASP A 101 13.14 9.06 14.72
CA ASP A 101 14.42 9.65 14.37
C ASP A 101 14.18 10.81 13.38
N ASP A 102 14.23 12.03 13.91
CA ASP A 102 14.14 13.29 13.16
C ASP A 102 15.52 13.83 12.76
N SER A 103 16.59 13.16 13.17
CA SER A 103 17.97 13.60 12.98
C SER A 103 18.65 12.90 11.82
N ALA A 104 18.38 11.60 11.62
CA ALA A 104 19.01 10.76 10.61
C ALA A 104 18.82 11.29 9.19
N TYR A 105 17.73 12.02 8.93
CA TYR A 105 17.38 12.54 7.61
C TYR A 105 17.25 14.08 7.60
N SER A 106 17.77 14.76 8.62
CA SER A 106 17.74 16.23 8.75
C SER A 106 18.52 16.98 7.66
N PHE A 107 19.37 16.28 6.91
CA PHE A 107 20.09 16.82 5.76
C PHE A 107 19.20 17.00 4.52
N TYR A 108 18.04 16.34 4.47
CA TYR A 108 17.03 16.61 3.46
C TYR A 108 16.21 17.83 3.88
N ASP A 109 16.34 18.91 3.12
CA ASP A 109 15.45 20.07 3.21
C ASP A 109 14.19 19.81 2.37
N MET A 110 13.16 19.26 3.00
CA MET A 110 11.92 18.83 2.34
C MET A 110 11.12 19.99 1.73
N THR A 111 11.56 21.25 1.88
CA THR A 111 11.00 22.39 1.15
C THR A 111 11.55 22.54 -0.27
N LYS A 112 12.64 21.83 -0.59
CA LYS A 112 13.33 21.87 -1.90
C LYS A 112 13.01 20.63 -2.72
N GLU A 113 12.59 20.83 -3.96
CA GLU A 113 12.26 19.74 -4.89
C GLU A 113 13.41 18.76 -5.10
N SER A 114 14.64 19.25 -5.26
CA SER A 114 15.82 18.39 -5.40
C SER A 114 16.06 17.52 -4.17
N SER A 115 15.76 18.03 -2.98
CA SER A 115 15.87 17.27 -1.75
C SER A 115 14.75 16.24 -1.61
N GLN A 116 13.53 16.58 -2.02
CA GLN A 116 12.42 15.62 -2.06
C GLN A 116 12.70 14.46 -3.02
N GLU A 117 13.31 14.74 -4.18
CA GLU A 117 13.74 13.71 -5.13
C GLU A 117 14.80 12.78 -4.51
N MET A 118 15.83 13.34 -3.86
CA MET A 118 16.85 12.52 -3.18
C MET A 118 16.24 11.69 -2.04
N ALA A 119 15.36 12.28 -1.23
CA ALA A 119 14.65 11.58 -0.17
C ALA A 119 13.78 10.43 -0.72
N PHE A 120 13.01 10.68 -1.79
CA PHE A 120 12.17 9.66 -2.43
C PHE A 120 13.00 8.48 -2.92
N ASN A 121 14.12 8.74 -3.60
CA ASN A 121 15.01 7.69 -4.08
C ASN A 121 15.65 6.90 -2.93
N ALA A 122 16.02 7.56 -1.84
CA ALA A 122 16.57 6.89 -0.65
C ALA A 122 15.51 5.99 0.02
N VAL A 123 14.26 6.45 0.12
CA VAL A 123 13.14 5.69 0.69
C VAL A 123 12.82 4.48 -0.19
N LYS A 124 12.73 4.65 -1.50
CA LYS A 124 12.56 3.53 -2.46
C LYS A 124 13.69 2.51 -2.35
N SER A 125 14.95 2.95 -2.30
CA SER A 125 16.11 2.05 -2.12
C SER A 125 15.99 1.26 -0.82
N THR A 126 15.72 1.95 0.30
CA THR A 126 15.58 1.32 1.62
C THR A 126 14.46 0.27 1.64
N CYS A 127 13.36 0.53 0.94
CA CYS A 127 12.27 -0.43 0.81
C CYS A 127 12.70 -1.68 0.04
N VAL A 128 13.33 -1.52 -1.13
CA VAL A 128 13.72 -2.64 -1.99
C VAL A 128 14.83 -3.48 -1.35
N ASP A 129 15.85 -2.85 -0.77
CA ASP A 129 17.03 -3.54 -0.22
C ASP A 129 16.72 -4.41 1.02
N GLY A 130 15.60 -4.13 1.72
CA GLY A 130 15.16 -4.87 2.89
C GLY A 130 14.08 -5.91 2.64
N SER A 131 13.88 -6.33 1.38
CA SER A 131 12.80 -7.23 0.98
C SER A 131 11.39 -6.64 1.15
N GLY A 132 11.22 -5.31 1.07
CA GLY A 132 9.90 -4.68 1.17
C GLY A 132 8.94 -5.13 0.07
N ASN A 133 9.47 -5.52 -1.10
CA ASN A 133 8.70 -6.08 -2.21
C ASN A 133 8.26 -7.54 -2.03
N ASP A 134 8.63 -8.21 -0.92
CA ASP A 134 8.05 -9.51 -0.58
C ASP A 134 6.56 -9.38 -0.21
N ARG A 135 6.07 -8.14 -0.04
CA ARG A 135 4.67 -7.82 0.23
C ARG A 135 4.02 -7.09 -0.92
N MET A 136 2.70 -7.30 -1.03
CA MET A 136 1.83 -6.55 -1.92
C MET A 136 1.00 -5.54 -1.13
N LYS A 137 0.63 -4.44 -1.77
CA LYS A 137 -0.24 -3.40 -1.25
C LYS A 137 -1.38 -3.20 -2.24
N THR A 138 -2.60 -3.15 -1.73
CA THR A 138 -3.78 -2.78 -2.51
C THR A 138 -3.79 -1.27 -2.70
N VAL A 139 -3.88 -0.82 -3.95
CA VAL A 139 -3.98 0.58 -4.34
C VAL A 139 -5.26 0.74 -5.14
N CYS A 140 -6.10 1.70 -4.77
CA CYS A 140 -7.37 2.00 -5.42
C CYS A 140 -7.29 3.40 -6.05
N GLU A 141 -7.80 3.53 -7.28
CA GLU A 141 -7.89 4.79 -8.04
C GLU A 141 -9.32 5.35 -8.06
#